data_AF-Q95K16-F1
#
_entry.id   AF-Q95K16-F1
#
_cell.length_a   1.000
_cell.length_b   1.000
_cell.length_c   1.000
_cell.angle_alpha   90.00
_cell.angle_beta   90.00
_cell.angle_gamma   90.00
#
_symmetry.space_group_name_H-M   'P 1'
#
loop_
_entity.id
_entity.type
_entity.pdbx_description
1 polymer ?
#
loop_
_entity_poly.entity_id
_entity_poly.type
_entity_poly.pdbx_seq_one_letter_code
_entity_poly.pdbx_strand_id
1 'polypeptide(L)'
;MKKKIFKGLIRIFRKVVIAILAANRLKILGQSCASLFTWMESFKEGIGMLVCTGEPKDKHQFPKHQKEQLRCLQALSWLTSSDLLAAIISSMTELQDVIGKTDPNSRICGHLLIGAAKNSFAKLMDEISLVMECIPLHSSRSITYVEKDSLVQRLAHGLHKVNTLALKYGLRGHVPIMKSTASLQKQIFGFTQRLHAAEVERRSLRLEVTEFKRSVNEMKKELDKAQGLQMQLNEFKQSKLITHEKFESACEELNNALLREQQAQMLLNEQAQQLQELNYRLELHSSEEADKNQTLGEAVKSLSEAKMELRRKDQSLRQLNRHLTQLEQDKRRLEENIHDAESALRMAAKDKECVANHMRAIENTLHKVRDQISLSWSAASRNDFTLQLPKLHLETFAMEGLKGGPEVVACQAMIKSFMDVYQLASTRITTLEKEMTSHRSHIAALKSELHTACLRENASLQSIGSRDHSNLSIPSRAPLPADTTGIGDFLPLKAELDTTYTFLKETFINTVPHALTSSHSSPVTMSANANRPTQIGL
;
A
#
# COMPACT_ATOMS: atom_id res chain seq x y z
N MET A 1 70.42 -7.22 -10.12
CA MET A 1 70.18 -8.70 -10.09
C MET A 1 69.65 -9.26 -8.76
N LYS A 2 70.16 -8.88 -7.57
CA LYS A 2 69.86 -9.54 -6.26
C LYS A 2 68.37 -9.85 -5.96
N LYS A 3 67.39 -9.02 -6.38
CA LYS A 3 65.94 -9.28 -6.15
C LYS A 3 65.37 -10.55 -6.83
N LYS A 4 65.91 -11.01 -7.97
CA LYS A 4 65.40 -12.23 -8.66
C LYS A 4 65.77 -13.51 -7.89
N ILE A 5 67.01 -13.61 -7.40
CA ILE A 5 67.54 -14.79 -6.70
C ILE A 5 66.75 -15.03 -5.40
N PHE A 6 66.51 -13.98 -4.60
CA PHE A 6 65.70 -14.09 -3.39
C PHE A 6 64.27 -14.56 -3.68
N LYS A 7 63.58 -14.07 -4.73
CA LYS A 7 62.25 -14.60 -5.11
C LYS A 7 62.26 -16.12 -5.39
N GLY A 8 63.35 -16.64 -5.96
CA GLY A 8 63.53 -18.08 -6.19
C GLY A 8 63.62 -18.87 -4.89
N LEU A 9 64.55 -18.49 -4.01
CA LEU A 9 64.78 -19.16 -2.72
C LEU A 9 63.52 -19.17 -1.83
N ILE A 10 62.75 -18.09 -1.80
CA ILE A 10 61.48 -18.01 -1.06
C ILE A 10 60.44 -19.00 -1.60
N ARG A 11 60.35 -19.16 -2.93
CA ARG A 11 59.44 -20.14 -3.55
C ARG A 11 59.87 -21.58 -3.27
N ILE A 12 61.17 -21.87 -3.28
CA ILE A 12 61.70 -23.20 -2.96
C ILE A 12 61.40 -23.54 -1.50
N PHE A 13 61.71 -22.65 -0.55
CA PHE A 13 61.41 -22.87 0.86
C PHE A 13 59.91 -23.11 1.10
N ARG A 14 59.03 -22.29 0.51
CA ARG A 14 57.56 -22.49 0.63
C ARG A 14 57.10 -23.82 0.03
N LYS A 15 57.64 -24.25 -1.12
CA LYS A 15 57.32 -25.56 -1.70
C LYS A 15 57.71 -26.71 -0.76
N VAL A 16 58.90 -26.67 -0.17
CA VAL A 16 59.38 -27.69 0.78
C VAL A 16 58.52 -27.72 2.04
N VAL A 17 58.19 -26.55 2.62
CA VAL A 17 57.29 -26.46 3.79
C VAL A 17 55.92 -27.07 3.48
N ILE A 18 55.32 -26.73 2.33
CA ILE A 18 54.01 -27.26 1.90
C ILE A 18 54.08 -28.77 1.70
N ALA A 19 55.12 -29.29 1.06
CA ALA A 19 55.30 -30.72 0.84
C ALA A 19 55.40 -31.50 2.16
N ILE A 20 56.15 -31.00 3.14
CA ILE A 20 56.28 -31.65 4.45
C ILE A 20 54.96 -31.59 5.23
N LEU A 21 54.27 -30.45 5.21
CA LEU A 21 52.95 -30.32 5.85
C LEU A 21 51.89 -31.22 5.18
N ALA A 22 51.93 -31.35 3.85
CA ALA A 22 51.04 -32.24 3.10
C ALA A 22 51.34 -33.70 3.42
N ALA A 23 52.60 -34.12 3.41
CA ALA A 23 53.01 -35.48 3.80
C ALA A 23 52.61 -35.82 5.24
N ASN A 24 52.75 -34.88 6.18
CA ASN A 24 52.35 -35.10 7.57
C ASN A 24 50.81 -35.14 7.75
N ARG A 25 50.06 -34.34 6.98
CA ARG A 25 48.59 -34.43 6.91
C ARG A 25 48.14 -35.75 6.28
N LEU A 26 48.80 -36.21 5.22
CA LEU A 26 48.52 -37.50 4.57
C LEU A 26 48.80 -38.67 5.52
N LYS A 27 49.89 -38.59 6.29
CA LYS A 27 50.21 -39.55 7.36
C LYS A 27 49.13 -39.59 8.44
N ILE A 28 48.60 -38.43 8.85
CA ILE A 28 47.49 -38.35 9.81
C ILE A 28 46.22 -38.97 9.20
N LEU A 29 45.85 -38.62 7.97
CA LEU A 29 44.73 -39.23 7.23
C LEU A 29 44.82 -40.75 7.17
N GLY A 30 46.00 -41.30 6.84
CA GLY A 30 46.25 -42.74 6.84
C GLY A 30 46.29 -43.40 8.23
N GLN A 31 46.29 -42.61 9.32
CA GLN A 31 46.23 -43.09 10.71
C GLN A 31 44.85 -42.90 11.36
N SER A 32 44.00 -42.01 10.82
CA SER A 32 42.70 -41.63 11.41
C SER A 32 41.47 -42.26 10.76
N CYS A 33 41.62 -42.97 9.64
CA CYS A 33 40.47 -43.63 8.98
C CYS A 33 40.29 -45.07 9.48
N ALA A 34 39.25 -45.27 10.30
CA ALA A 34 38.75 -46.60 10.67
C ALA A 34 37.62 -47.01 9.73
N SER A 35 37.90 -47.98 8.86
CA SER A 35 36.87 -48.56 7.99
C SER A 35 35.86 -49.38 8.79
N LEU A 36 34.58 -49.09 8.59
CA LEU A 36 33.44 -49.83 9.12
C LEU A 36 33.16 -51.05 8.24
N PHE A 37 32.94 -50.81 6.95
CA PHE A 37 32.80 -51.80 5.89
C PHE A 37 33.04 -51.15 4.52
N THR A 38 33.25 -51.96 3.48
CA THR A 38 33.45 -51.48 2.11
C THR A 38 32.22 -51.83 1.29
N TRP A 39 31.53 -50.82 0.75
CA TRP A 39 30.46 -51.04 -0.21
C TRP A 39 31.04 -51.27 -1.61
N MET A 40 30.62 -52.35 -2.28
CA MET A 40 30.99 -52.64 -3.66
C MET A 40 29.72 -52.74 -4.51
N GLU A 41 29.70 -52.01 -5.63
CA GLU A 41 28.51 -51.85 -6.48
C GLU A 41 28.20 -53.10 -7.34
N SER A 42 29.11 -54.08 -7.41
CA SER A 42 28.85 -55.41 -7.97
C SER A 42 29.94 -56.42 -7.55
N PHE A 43 29.71 -57.72 -7.77
CA PHE A 43 30.65 -58.82 -7.51
C PHE A 43 31.90 -58.86 -8.43
N LYS A 44 32.23 -57.75 -9.12
CA LYS A 44 33.46 -57.62 -9.91
C LYS A 44 34.37 -56.61 -9.23
N GLU A 45 35.65 -56.93 -9.16
CA GLU A 45 36.68 -56.19 -8.42
C GLU A 45 36.79 -54.73 -8.88
N GLY A 46 36.04 -53.86 -8.21
CA GLY A 46 36.04 -52.42 -8.38
C GLY A 46 36.51 -51.71 -7.11
N ILE A 47 36.80 -50.42 -7.22
CA ILE A 47 37.22 -49.59 -6.09
C ILE A 47 35.99 -49.39 -5.17
N GLY A 48 35.88 -50.23 -4.15
CA GLY A 48 34.78 -50.14 -3.18
C GLY A 48 34.80 -48.85 -2.37
N MET A 49 33.63 -48.30 -2.10
CA MET A 49 33.46 -47.11 -1.26
C MET A 49 33.63 -47.49 0.22
N LEU A 50 34.63 -46.88 0.87
CA LEU A 50 34.97 -47.16 2.26
C LEU A 50 34.03 -46.38 3.20
N VAL A 51 33.08 -47.07 3.82
CA VAL A 51 32.25 -46.48 4.88
C VAL A 51 33.06 -46.48 6.17
N CYS A 52 33.11 -45.36 6.88
CA CYS A 52 33.91 -45.18 8.11
C CYS A 52 33.03 -44.66 9.25
N THR A 53 33.17 -45.19 10.47
CA THR A 53 32.70 -44.48 11.67
C THR A 53 33.59 -43.26 11.91
N GLY A 54 33.00 -42.15 12.37
CA GLY A 54 33.80 -41.10 13.00
C GLY A 54 34.39 -41.61 14.31
N GLU A 55 35.71 -41.79 14.40
CA GLU A 55 36.34 -42.17 15.68
C GLU A 55 36.26 -41.00 16.69
N PRO A 56 35.98 -41.25 17.99
CA PRO A 56 36.06 -40.23 19.03
C PRO A 56 37.53 -39.85 19.28
N LYS A 57 37.78 -38.59 19.66
CA LYS A 57 39.14 -38.01 19.79
C LYS A 57 39.96 -38.51 21.00
N ASP A 58 39.67 -39.67 21.58
CA ASP A 58 40.39 -40.13 22.78
C ASP A 58 41.73 -40.82 22.45
N LYS A 59 42.81 -40.18 22.90
CA LYS A 59 44.19 -40.50 22.48
C LYS A 59 44.84 -41.63 23.29
N HIS A 60 44.14 -42.75 23.46
CA HIS A 60 44.71 -43.92 24.13
C HIS A 60 45.09 -45.02 23.12
N GLN A 61 46.37 -45.39 23.14
CA GLN A 61 46.93 -46.45 22.28
C GLN A 61 46.55 -47.82 22.82
N PHE A 62 45.30 -48.23 22.63
CA PHE A 62 44.85 -49.58 23.00
C PHE A 62 45.49 -50.66 22.12
N PRO A 63 45.74 -51.88 22.65
CA PRO A 63 46.19 -53.03 21.88
C PRO A 63 45.23 -53.37 20.71
N LYS A 64 45.75 -53.97 19.64
CA LYS A 64 45.01 -54.21 18.38
C LYS A 64 43.63 -54.86 18.58
N HIS A 65 43.54 -55.93 19.39
CA HIS A 65 42.27 -56.62 19.66
C HIS A 65 41.23 -55.75 20.38
N GLN A 66 41.66 -54.89 21.31
CA GLN A 66 40.75 -54.07 22.09
C GLN A 66 40.15 -52.93 21.24
N LYS A 67 40.90 -52.45 20.22
CA LYS A 67 40.38 -51.49 19.22
C LYS A 67 39.28 -52.08 18.34
N GLU A 68 39.40 -53.34 17.96
CA GLU A 68 38.42 -54.03 17.11
C GLU A 68 37.10 -54.24 17.88
N GLN A 69 37.17 -54.69 19.13
CA GLN A 69 36.00 -54.80 20.01
C GLN A 69 35.34 -53.44 20.29
N LEU A 70 36.13 -52.38 20.51
CA LEU A 70 35.61 -51.03 20.70
C LEU A 70 34.92 -50.50 19.43
N ARG A 71 35.44 -50.83 18.24
CA ARG A 71 34.80 -50.51 16.94
C ARG A 71 33.49 -51.25 16.73
N CYS A 72 33.41 -52.53 17.09
CA CYS A 72 32.14 -53.27 17.04
C CYS A 72 31.08 -52.67 17.97
N LEU A 73 31.47 -52.29 19.19
CA LEU A 73 30.57 -51.59 20.13
C LEU A 73 30.17 -50.20 19.62
N GLN A 74 31.10 -49.45 19.03
CA GLN A 74 30.80 -48.12 18.47
C GLN A 74 29.88 -48.22 17.24
N ALA A 75 30.16 -49.15 16.32
CA ALA A 75 29.32 -49.47 15.17
C ALA A 75 27.90 -49.84 15.61
N LEU A 76 27.77 -50.71 16.62
CA LEU A 76 26.49 -51.10 17.19
C LEU A 76 25.78 -49.88 17.78
N SER A 77 26.44 -49.08 18.63
CA SER A 77 25.85 -47.88 19.24
C SER A 77 25.38 -46.84 18.22
N TRP A 78 26.07 -46.70 17.08
CA TRP A 78 25.67 -45.80 16.00
C TRP A 78 24.48 -46.34 15.21
N LEU A 79 24.50 -47.63 14.85
CA LEU A 79 23.41 -48.30 14.15
C LEU A 79 22.14 -48.44 15.01
N THR A 80 22.27 -48.47 16.34
CA THR A 80 21.13 -48.46 17.29
C THR A 80 20.80 -47.05 17.81
N SER A 81 21.35 -45.99 17.22
CA SER A 81 21.07 -44.62 17.67
C SER A 81 19.64 -44.21 17.33
N SER A 82 18.92 -43.68 18.34
CA SER A 82 17.60 -43.06 18.16
C SER A 82 17.63 -41.92 17.15
N ASP A 83 18.74 -41.18 17.12
CA ASP A 83 18.87 -39.96 16.33
C ASP A 83 19.11 -40.30 14.86
N LEU A 84 19.89 -41.36 14.60
CA LEU A 84 20.05 -41.93 13.25
C LEU A 84 18.72 -42.50 12.74
N LEU A 85 17.97 -43.22 13.58
CA LEU A 85 16.65 -43.74 13.23
C LEU A 85 15.66 -42.59 12.93
N ALA A 86 15.65 -41.54 13.74
CA ALA A 86 14.82 -40.36 13.52
C ALA A 86 15.19 -39.62 12.22
N ALA A 87 16.48 -39.48 11.91
CA ALA A 87 16.97 -38.91 10.65
C ALA A 87 16.58 -39.74 9.41
N ILE A 88 16.66 -41.08 9.50
CA ILE A 88 16.23 -41.98 8.43
C ILE A 88 14.71 -41.88 8.20
N ILE A 89 13.93 -41.82 9.29
CA ILE A 89 12.46 -41.69 9.19
C ILE A 89 12.09 -40.31 8.62
N SER A 90 12.64 -39.22 9.17
CA SER A 90 12.28 -37.85 8.77
C SER A 90 12.58 -37.59 7.30
N SER A 91 13.77 -37.99 6.82
CA SER A 91 14.18 -37.83 5.42
C SER A 91 13.32 -38.62 4.43
N MET A 92 12.69 -39.72 4.85
CA MET A 92 11.85 -40.58 4.01
C MET A 92 10.34 -40.27 4.08
N THR A 93 9.88 -39.41 5.00
CA THR A 93 8.45 -39.07 5.15
C THR A 93 7.80 -38.58 3.87
N GLU A 94 8.48 -37.71 3.11
CA GLU A 94 7.96 -37.11 1.87
C GLU A 94 7.75 -38.16 0.77
N LEU A 95 8.69 -39.11 0.63
CA LEU A 95 8.55 -40.23 -0.30
C LEU A 95 7.40 -41.16 0.12
N GLN A 96 7.22 -41.43 1.41
CA GLN A 96 6.13 -42.26 1.91
C GLN A 96 4.75 -41.62 1.67
N ASP A 97 4.61 -40.30 1.87
CA ASP A 97 3.37 -39.56 1.59
C ASP A 97 3.01 -39.58 0.10
N VAL A 98 4.00 -39.39 -0.78
CA VAL A 98 3.79 -39.48 -2.24
C VAL A 98 3.39 -40.90 -2.65
N ILE A 99 4.05 -41.95 -2.13
CA ILE A 99 3.69 -43.35 -2.39
C ILE A 99 2.26 -43.64 -1.92
N GLY A 100 1.88 -43.20 -0.72
CA GLY A 100 0.54 -43.43 -0.15
C GLY A 100 -0.60 -42.74 -0.90
N LYS A 101 -0.31 -41.69 -1.68
CA LYS A 101 -1.29 -40.94 -2.50
C LYS A 101 -1.31 -41.34 -3.97
N THR A 102 -0.44 -42.28 -4.39
CA THR A 102 -0.26 -42.64 -5.80
C THR A 102 -1.14 -43.84 -6.18
N ASP A 103 -2.06 -43.66 -7.14
CA ASP A 103 -2.63 -44.79 -7.89
C ASP A 103 -1.54 -45.38 -8.80
N PRO A 104 -1.19 -46.69 -8.66
CA PRO A 104 -0.18 -47.35 -9.50
C PRO A 104 -0.41 -47.23 -11.02
N ASN A 105 -1.64 -46.96 -11.46
CA ASN A 105 -2.01 -46.86 -12.87
C ASN A 105 -1.87 -45.43 -13.45
N SER A 106 -1.53 -44.44 -12.62
CA SER A 106 -1.40 -43.04 -13.02
C SER A 106 -0.05 -42.74 -13.69
N ARG A 107 -0.05 -42.62 -15.02
CA ARG A 107 1.15 -42.24 -15.81
C ARG A 107 1.76 -40.90 -15.39
N ILE A 108 0.98 -40.00 -14.79
CA ILE A 108 1.40 -38.67 -14.36
C ILE A 108 2.25 -38.75 -13.08
N CYS A 109 2.09 -39.81 -12.27
CA CYS A 109 2.74 -39.86 -10.96
C CYS A 109 4.22 -40.27 -10.98
N GLY A 110 4.70 -40.90 -12.05
CA GLY A 110 6.09 -41.37 -12.15
C GLY A 110 7.14 -40.26 -11.93
N HIS A 111 6.90 -39.06 -12.47
CA HIS A 111 7.81 -37.93 -12.29
C HIS A 111 7.80 -37.35 -10.86
N LEU A 112 6.64 -37.34 -10.19
CA LEU A 112 6.52 -36.91 -8.80
C LEU A 112 7.21 -37.89 -7.86
N LEU A 113 7.03 -39.21 -8.08
CA LEU A 113 7.69 -40.27 -7.32
C LEU A 113 9.22 -40.21 -7.47
N ILE A 114 9.73 -40.04 -8.69
CA ILE A 114 11.18 -39.91 -8.94
C ILE A 114 11.74 -38.62 -8.31
N GLY A 115 10.97 -37.52 -8.33
CA GLY A 115 11.33 -36.26 -7.66
C GLY A 115 11.43 -36.43 -6.14
N ALA A 116 10.39 -36.98 -5.52
CA ALA A 116 10.33 -37.24 -4.09
C ALA A 116 11.43 -38.21 -3.62
N ALA A 117 11.74 -39.24 -4.41
CA ALA A 117 12.83 -40.19 -4.12
C ALA A 117 14.20 -39.51 -4.13
N LYS A 118 14.48 -38.65 -5.12
CA LYS A 118 15.73 -37.86 -5.18
C LYS A 118 15.84 -36.87 -4.01
N ASN A 119 14.75 -36.19 -3.68
CA ASN A 119 14.71 -35.22 -2.57
C ASN A 119 14.94 -35.92 -1.22
N SER A 120 14.28 -37.06 -1.00
CA SER A 120 14.41 -37.86 0.22
C SER A 120 15.82 -38.44 0.39
N PHE A 121 16.45 -38.89 -0.70
CA PHE A 121 17.85 -39.33 -0.67
C PHE A 121 18.82 -38.19 -0.35
N ALA A 122 18.62 -37.00 -0.92
CA ALA A 122 19.45 -35.83 -0.61
C ALA A 122 19.33 -35.46 0.88
N LYS A 123 18.10 -35.36 1.40
CA LYS A 123 17.83 -35.11 2.82
C LYS A 123 18.47 -36.17 3.73
N LEU A 124 18.40 -37.45 3.36
CA LEU A 124 19.03 -38.52 4.12
C LEU A 124 20.56 -38.31 4.21
N MET A 125 21.20 -37.94 3.11
CA MET A 125 22.65 -37.70 3.07
C MET A 125 23.06 -36.46 3.88
N ASP A 126 22.26 -35.39 3.86
CA ASP A 126 22.51 -34.18 4.65
C ASP A 126 22.33 -34.45 6.16
N GLU A 127 21.25 -35.10 6.57
CA GLU A 127 21.00 -35.46 7.98
C GLU A 127 22.04 -36.45 8.52
N ILE A 128 22.42 -37.48 7.73
CA ILE A 128 23.53 -38.38 8.11
C ILE A 128 24.85 -37.59 8.25
N SER A 129 25.10 -36.61 7.38
CA SER A 129 26.30 -35.77 7.46
C SER A 129 26.33 -34.95 8.76
N LEU A 130 25.20 -34.40 9.20
CA LEU A 130 25.08 -33.71 10.49
C LEU A 130 25.34 -34.65 11.68
N VAL A 131 24.74 -35.85 11.67
CA VAL A 131 24.98 -36.89 12.68
C VAL A 131 26.46 -37.32 12.71
N MET A 132 27.15 -37.30 11.57
CA MET A 132 28.60 -37.58 11.47
C MET A 132 29.49 -36.39 11.88
N GLU A 133 29.07 -35.14 11.68
CA GLU A 133 29.82 -33.94 12.11
C GLU A 133 29.68 -33.62 13.61
N CYS A 134 28.71 -34.20 14.30
CA CYS A 134 28.42 -33.98 15.73
C CYS A 134 29.48 -34.50 16.75
N ILE A 135 30.75 -34.68 16.35
CA ILE A 135 31.88 -34.85 17.29
C ILE A 135 32.60 -33.48 17.42
N PRO A 136 32.49 -32.79 18.57
CA PRO A 136 32.80 -31.36 18.65
C PRO A 136 34.23 -31.01 18.22
N LEU A 137 34.33 -30.04 17.32
CA LEU A 137 35.61 -29.53 16.81
C LEU A 137 36.28 -28.54 17.78
N HIS A 138 36.36 -28.89 19.07
CA HIS A 138 37.17 -28.17 20.04
C HIS A 138 38.66 -28.23 19.67
N SER A 139 39.16 -27.22 18.96
CA SER A 139 40.27 -26.37 19.43
C SER A 139 40.73 -25.38 18.37
N SER A 140 40.11 -24.21 18.33
CA SER A 140 40.79 -22.95 17.98
C SER A 140 41.69 -22.48 19.14
N ARG A 141 42.36 -23.42 19.84
CA ARG A 141 43.30 -23.09 20.91
C ARG A 141 44.64 -22.74 20.27
N SER A 142 45.07 -21.52 20.51
CA SER A 142 46.37 -20.98 20.11
C SER A 142 47.49 -21.99 20.40
N ILE A 143 48.39 -22.18 19.43
CA ILE A 143 49.58 -23.03 19.57
C ILE A 143 50.58 -22.30 20.47
N THR A 144 50.35 -22.36 21.78
CA THR A 144 51.25 -21.86 22.83
C THR A 144 51.72 -22.98 23.76
N TYR A 145 51.88 -24.20 23.23
CA TYR A 145 52.74 -25.21 23.84
C TYR A 145 54.00 -25.39 22.99
N VAL A 146 55.14 -25.05 23.58
CA VAL A 146 56.42 -24.92 22.89
C VAL A 146 57.26 -26.17 23.11
N GLU A 147 57.15 -27.14 22.19
CA GLU A 147 58.29 -28.02 21.93
C GLU A 147 59.41 -27.17 21.31
N LYS A 148 60.38 -26.75 22.15
CA LYS A 148 61.62 -26.17 21.66
C LYS A 148 62.28 -27.19 20.72
N ASP A 149 62.65 -26.72 19.53
CA ASP A 149 63.16 -27.52 18.40
C ASP A 149 62.15 -28.36 17.60
N SER A 150 60.84 -28.22 17.85
CA SER A 150 59.83 -28.73 16.92
C SER A 150 60.07 -28.20 15.50
N LEU A 151 59.92 -29.07 14.51
CA LEU A 151 60.02 -28.71 13.09
C LEU A 151 59.10 -27.51 12.76
N VAL A 152 57.91 -27.45 13.37
CA VAL A 152 56.95 -26.35 13.20
C VAL A 152 57.56 -25.01 13.63
N GLN A 153 58.28 -24.98 14.76
CA GLN A 153 58.92 -23.77 15.27
C GLN A 153 60.12 -23.34 14.40
N ARG A 154 60.96 -24.30 13.98
CA ARG A 154 62.10 -24.04 13.08
C ARG A 154 61.62 -23.51 11.72
N LEU A 155 60.55 -24.08 11.16
CA LEU A 155 59.92 -23.62 9.92
C LEU A 155 59.25 -22.25 10.09
N ALA A 156 58.55 -21.99 11.21
CA ALA A 156 57.94 -20.70 11.50
C ALA A 156 58.99 -19.58 11.63
N HIS A 157 60.09 -19.84 12.35
CA HIS A 157 61.18 -18.87 12.52
C HIS A 157 61.92 -18.61 11.18
N GLY A 158 62.19 -19.65 10.40
CA GLY A 158 62.74 -19.53 9.05
C GLY A 158 61.83 -18.72 8.11
N LEU A 159 60.52 -19.01 8.12
CA LEU A 159 59.52 -18.29 7.33
C LEU A 159 59.42 -16.81 7.74
N HIS A 160 59.46 -16.52 9.05
CA HIS A 160 59.43 -15.16 9.58
C HIS A 160 60.66 -14.35 9.13
N LYS A 161 61.88 -14.88 9.36
CA LYS A 161 63.15 -14.27 8.90
C LYS A 161 63.12 -13.96 7.40
N VAL A 162 62.58 -14.89 6.60
CA VAL A 162 62.44 -14.76 5.15
C VAL A 162 61.39 -13.71 4.74
N ASN A 163 60.22 -13.66 5.39
CA ASN A 163 59.20 -12.64 5.12
C ASN A 163 59.70 -11.23 5.48
N THR A 164 60.39 -11.07 6.60
CA THR A 164 60.96 -9.78 7.03
C THR A 164 62.01 -9.26 6.04
N LEU A 165 62.83 -10.15 5.47
CA LEU A 165 63.74 -9.81 4.36
C LEU A 165 62.99 -9.46 3.07
N ALA A 166 61.90 -10.18 2.73
CA ALA A 166 61.10 -9.88 1.54
C ALA A 166 60.43 -8.50 1.61
N LEU A 167 59.90 -8.13 2.79
CA LEU A 167 59.33 -6.80 3.04
C LEU A 167 60.37 -5.70 2.88
N LYS A 168 61.59 -5.87 3.43
CA LYS A 168 62.72 -4.92 3.24
C LYS A 168 63.08 -4.66 1.77
N TYR A 169 62.80 -5.59 0.85
CA TYR A 169 63.06 -5.41 -0.60
C TYR A 169 61.84 -4.97 -1.42
N GLY A 170 60.75 -4.53 -0.77
CA GLY A 170 59.58 -3.94 -1.42
C GLY A 170 58.61 -4.96 -2.02
N LEU A 171 58.65 -6.23 -1.58
CA LEU A 171 57.65 -7.22 -1.98
C LEU A 171 56.44 -7.14 -1.03
N ARG A 172 55.39 -6.40 -1.44
CA ARG A 172 54.09 -6.44 -0.74
C ARG A 172 53.64 -7.88 -0.59
N GLY A 173 53.43 -8.29 0.66
CA GLY A 173 52.99 -9.62 1.03
C GLY A 173 51.48 -9.80 0.92
N HIS A 174 51.07 -11.06 0.95
CA HIS A 174 49.68 -11.53 1.06
C HIS A 174 48.75 -11.17 -0.11
N VAL A 175 48.76 -12.03 -1.14
CA VAL A 175 47.55 -12.23 -1.96
C VAL A 175 46.52 -12.94 -1.07
N PRO A 176 45.28 -12.44 -0.93
CA PRO A 176 44.25 -13.12 -0.13
C PRO A 176 44.06 -14.58 -0.54
N ILE A 177 43.81 -15.47 0.42
CA ILE A 177 43.65 -16.91 0.17
C ILE A 177 42.62 -17.15 -0.94
N MET A 178 41.48 -16.44 -0.89
CA MET A 178 40.45 -16.37 -1.94
C MET A 178 40.98 -16.12 -3.37
N LYS A 179 41.92 -15.17 -3.55
CA LYS A 179 42.51 -14.91 -4.88
C LYS A 179 43.49 -16.00 -5.31
N SER A 180 44.13 -16.69 -4.35
CA SER A 180 45.00 -17.84 -4.64
C SER A 180 44.22 -19.12 -4.93
N THR A 181 43.10 -19.38 -4.25
CA THR A 181 42.22 -20.51 -4.53
C THR A 181 41.50 -20.35 -5.87
N ALA A 182 40.96 -19.17 -6.18
CA ALA A 182 40.39 -18.89 -7.51
C ALA A 182 41.42 -19.05 -8.63
N SER A 183 42.67 -18.59 -8.42
CA SER A 183 43.75 -18.80 -9.38
C SER A 183 44.11 -20.28 -9.55
N LEU A 184 44.09 -21.07 -8.47
CA LEU A 184 44.34 -22.51 -8.50
C LEU A 184 43.22 -23.28 -9.18
N GLN A 185 41.95 -22.98 -8.87
CA GLN A 185 40.76 -23.55 -9.52
C GLN A 185 40.80 -23.31 -11.03
N LYS A 186 41.12 -22.08 -11.47
CA LYS A 186 41.30 -21.75 -12.90
C LYS A 186 42.41 -22.57 -13.57
N GLN A 187 43.53 -22.82 -12.86
CA GLN A 187 44.63 -23.64 -13.37
C GLN A 187 44.29 -25.14 -13.42
N ILE A 188 43.59 -25.67 -12.40
CA ILE A 188 43.11 -27.05 -12.38
C ILE A 188 42.10 -27.28 -13.51
N PHE A 189 41.12 -26.40 -13.66
CA PHE A 189 40.13 -26.46 -14.74
C PHE A 189 40.80 -26.46 -16.13
N GLY A 190 41.73 -25.52 -16.37
CA GLY A 190 42.51 -25.49 -17.61
C GLY A 190 43.44 -26.70 -17.82
N PHE A 191 43.86 -27.38 -16.75
CA PHE A 191 44.58 -28.65 -16.86
C PHE A 191 43.63 -29.79 -17.26
N THR A 192 42.46 -29.90 -16.63
CA THR A 192 41.43 -30.90 -16.97
C THR A 192 40.95 -30.76 -18.41
N GLN A 193 40.73 -29.53 -18.90
CA GLN A 193 40.37 -29.28 -20.29
C GLN A 193 41.46 -29.75 -21.27
N ARG A 194 42.73 -29.44 -21.01
CA ARG A 194 43.85 -29.91 -21.85
C ARG A 194 44.03 -31.43 -21.80
N LEU A 195 43.84 -32.05 -20.63
CA LEU A 195 43.90 -33.50 -20.48
C LEU A 195 42.77 -34.19 -21.26
N HIS A 196 41.56 -33.63 -21.22
CA HIS A 196 40.43 -34.13 -21.99
C HIS A 196 40.68 -34.00 -23.50
N ALA A 197 41.16 -32.85 -23.98
CA ALA A 197 41.53 -32.64 -25.39
C ALA A 197 42.59 -33.67 -25.85
N ALA A 198 43.67 -33.84 -25.08
CA ALA A 198 44.72 -34.81 -25.40
C ALA A 198 44.22 -36.28 -25.39
N GLU A 199 43.25 -36.62 -24.53
CA GLU A 199 42.62 -37.95 -24.52
C GLU A 199 41.68 -38.15 -25.73
N VAL A 200 40.99 -37.11 -26.18
CA VAL A 200 40.19 -37.13 -27.41
C VAL A 200 41.08 -37.28 -28.65
N GLU A 201 42.14 -36.47 -28.76
CA GLU A 201 43.15 -36.58 -29.82
C GLU A 201 43.78 -37.98 -29.86
N ARG A 202 44.16 -38.54 -28.70
CA ARG A 202 44.72 -39.90 -28.60
C ARG A 202 43.74 -40.98 -29.07
N ARG A 203 42.43 -40.80 -28.88
CA ARG A 203 41.39 -41.70 -29.41
C ARG A 203 41.24 -41.54 -30.92
N SER A 204 41.24 -40.31 -31.42
CA SER A 204 41.18 -40.00 -32.86
C SER A 204 42.37 -40.63 -33.60
N LEU A 205 43.60 -40.35 -33.15
CA LEU A 205 44.84 -40.91 -33.72
C LEU A 205 44.87 -42.44 -33.68
N ARG A 206 44.21 -43.08 -32.70
CA ARG A 206 44.09 -44.55 -32.66
C ARG A 206 43.17 -45.08 -33.75
N LEU A 207 42.06 -44.40 -34.03
CA LEU A 207 41.17 -44.77 -35.14
C LEU A 207 41.90 -44.58 -36.48
N GLU A 208 42.55 -43.44 -36.67
CA GLU A 208 43.36 -43.12 -37.86
C GLU A 208 44.47 -44.17 -38.08
N VAL A 209 45.20 -44.57 -37.03
CA VAL A 209 46.21 -45.66 -37.13
C VAL A 209 45.58 -47.01 -37.49
N THR A 210 44.37 -47.34 -37.01
CA THR A 210 43.68 -48.57 -37.43
C THR A 210 43.20 -48.52 -38.88
N GLU A 211 42.81 -47.34 -39.36
CA GLU A 211 42.41 -47.10 -40.74
C GLU A 211 43.60 -47.13 -41.69
N PHE A 212 44.72 -46.47 -41.36
CA PHE A 212 45.98 -46.60 -42.10
C PHE A 212 46.45 -48.06 -42.17
N LYS A 213 46.34 -48.83 -41.09
CA LYS A 213 46.66 -50.27 -41.13
C LYS A 213 45.74 -51.05 -42.07
N ARG A 214 44.45 -50.70 -42.14
CA ARG A 214 43.51 -51.30 -43.11
C ARG A 214 43.93 -50.95 -44.54
N SER A 215 44.15 -49.67 -44.83
CA SER A 215 44.60 -49.18 -46.14
C SER A 215 45.92 -49.79 -46.58
N VAL A 216 46.91 -49.93 -45.68
CA VAL A 216 48.19 -50.62 -45.98
C VAL A 216 47.98 -52.10 -46.29
N ASN A 217 47.07 -52.79 -45.59
CA ASN A 217 46.74 -54.18 -45.91
C ASN A 217 45.98 -54.31 -47.24
N GLU A 218 45.16 -53.34 -47.62
CA GLU A 218 44.48 -53.26 -48.92
C GLU A 218 45.47 -52.97 -50.05
N MET A 219 46.31 -51.94 -49.91
CA MET A 219 47.41 -51.65 -50.84
C MET A 219 48.36 -52.84 -51.01
N LYS A 220 48.63 -53.61 -49.95
CA LYS A 220 49.42 -54.83 -50.05
C LYS A 220 48.72 -55.89 -50.91
N LYS A 221 47.41 -56.12 -50.73
CA LYS A 221 46.64 -57.03 -51.60
C LYS A 221 46.62 -56.55 -53.06
N GLU A 222 46.50 -55.25 -53.30
CA GLU A 222 46.58 -54.69 -54.66
C GLU A 222 47.99 -54.79 -55.25
N LEU A 223 49.04 -54.67 -54.44
CA LEU A 223 50.42 -54.91 -54.88
C LEU A 223 50.64 -56.39 -55.25
N ASP A 224 50.16 -57.33 -54.43
CA ASP A 224 50.23 -58.76 -54.69
C ASP A 224 49.46 -59.12 -55.99
N LYS A 225 48.28 -58.52 -56.21
CA LYS A 225 47.53 -58.63 -57.47
C LYS A 225 48.28 -58.01 -58.66
N ALA A 226 48.86 -56.83 -58.50
CA ALA A 226 49.61 -56.14 -59.54
C ALA A 226 50.87 -56.92 -59.95
N GLN A 227 51.54 -57.60 -59.00
CA GLN A 227 52.63 -58.52 -59.30
C GLN A 227 52.14 -59.75 -60.07
N GLY A 228 50.98 -60.32 -59.72
CA GLY A 228 50.35 -61.39 -60.49
C GLY A 228 49.99 -60.98 -61.92
N LEU A 229 49.39 -59.79 -62.08
CA LEU A 229 49.11 -59.19 -63.39
C LEU A 229 50.39 -58.85 -64.17
N GLN A 230 51.48 -58.47 -63.50
CA GLN A 230 52.77 -58.22 -64.14
C GLN A 230 53.43 -59.51 -64.64
N MET A 231 53.27 -60.64 -63.95
CA MET A 231 53.65 -61.96 -64.47
C MET A 231 52.81 -62.31 -65.71
N GLN A 232 51.48 -62.19 -65.63
CA GLN A 232 50.60 -62.44 -66.77
C GLN A 232 50.88 -61.50 -67.95
N LEU A 233 51.21 -60.24 -67.72
CA LEU A 233 51.59 -59.28 -68.77
C LEU A 233 52.94 -59.64 -69.40
N ASN A 234 53.88 -60.20 -68.64
CA ASN A 234 55.15 -60.69 -69.18
C ASN A 234 54.96 -61.96 -70.02
N GLU A 235 54.02 -62.84 -69.65
CA GLU A 235 53.57 -63.96 -70.51
C GLU A 235 52.87 -63.42 -71.77
N PHE A 236 51.96 -62.44 -71.63
CA PHE A 236 51.22 -61.86 -72.76
C PHE A 236 52.13 -61.10 -73.73
N LYS A 237 53.23 -60.49 -73.25
CA LYS A 237 54.28 -59.89 -74.10
C LYS A 237 55.07 -60.92 -74.92
N GLN A 238 55.10 -62.20 -74.52
CA GLN A 238 55.68 -63.28 -75.33
C GLN A 238 54.70 -63.77 -76.41
N SER A 239 53.38 -63.65 -76.19
CA SER A 239 52.36 -63.92 -77.20
C SER A 239 52.07 -62.69 -78.08
N LYS A 240 52.66 -62.64 -79.28
CA LYS A 240 52.33 -61.64 -80.31
C LYS A 240 50.81 -61.55 -80.56
N LEU A 241 50.21 -60.37 -80.39
CA LEU A 241 49.32 -59.76 -81.38
C LEU A 241 49.07 -58.26 -81.10
N ILE A 242 48.62 -57.54 -82.14
CA ILE A 242 48.39 -56.09 -82.22
C ILE A 242 49.69 -55.25 -82.30
N THR A 243 49.72 -54.30 -83.25
CA THR A 243 50.78 -53.29 -83.38
C THR A 243 50.72 -52.31 -82.20
N HIS A 244 51.76 -52.30 -81.36
CA HIS A 244 51.87 -51.56 -80.10
C HIS A 244 51.27 -50.14 -80.18
N GLU A 245 51.68 -49.36 -81.19
CA GLU A 245 51.28 -47.97 -81.41
C GLU A 245 49.76 -47.74 -81.45
N LYS A 246 48.98 -48.67 -82.03
CA LYS A 246 47.51 -48.52 -82.12
C LYS A 246 46.82 -48.78 -80.78
N PHE A 247 47.37 -49.68 -79.97
CA PHE A 247 46.87 -49.93 -78.62
C PHE A 247 47.28 -48.78 -77.69
N GLU A 248 48.52 -48.31 -77.79
CA GLU A 248 49.08 -47.20 -77.03
C GLU A 248 48.32 -45.90 -77.27
N SER A 249 48.05 -45.54 -78.54
CA SER A 249 47.23 -44.38 -78.90
C SER A 249 45.79 -44.48 -78.38
N ALA A 250 45.15 -45.65 -78.43
CA ALA A 250 43.81 -45.85 -77.86
C ALA A 250 43.82 -45.74 -76.32
N CYS A 251 44.88 -46.21 -75.65
CA CYS A 251 45.06 -46.04 -74.22
C CYS A 251 45.29 -44.58 -73.84
N GLU A 252 46.07 -43.81 -74.60
CA GLU A 252 46.25 -42.38 -74.39
C GLU A 252 44.94 -41.61 -74.57
N GLU A 253 44.16 -41.89 -75.61
CA GLU A 253 42.87 -41.23 -75.84
C GLU A 253 41.85 -41.58 -74.73
N LEU A 254 41.80 -42.84 -74.29
CA LEU A 254 40.96 -43.27 -73.16
C LEU A 254 41.38 -42.58 -71.85
N ASN A 255 42.68 -42.43 -71.60
CA ASN A 255 43.20 -41.76 -70.41
C ASN A 255 42.90 -40.25 -70.44
N ASN A 256 43.01 -39.61 -71.61
CA ASN A 256 42.61 -38.22 -71.84
C ASN A 256 41.08 -38.02 -71.78
N ALA A 257 40.27 -39.02 -72.10
CA ALA A 257 38.83 -39.01 -71.89
C ALA A 257 38.49 -39.14 -70.39
N LEU A 258 39.12 -40.07 -69.68
CA LEU A 258 38.96 -40.25 -68.24
C LEU A 258 39.35 -39.00 -67.44
N LEU A 259 40.43 -38.31 -67.82
CA LEU A 259 40.84 -37.06 -67.18
C LEU A 259 39.79 -35.94 -67.36
N ARG A 260 39.20 -35.83 -68.57
CA ARG A 260 38.10 -34.90 -68.84
C ARG A 260 36.85 -35.23 -68.03
N GLU A 261 36.51 -36.51 -67.91
CA GLU A 261 35.39 -36.98 -67.08
C GLU A 261 35.60 -36.65 -65.59
N GLN A 262 36.80 -36.87 -65.06
CA GLN A 262 37.14 -36.52 -63.68
C GLN A 262 37.06 -35.01 -63.42
N GLN A 263 37.49 -34.18 -64.38
CA GLN A 263 37.35 -32.73 -64.31
C GLN A 263 35.88 -32.29 -64.36
N ALA A 264 35.07 -32.88 -65.24
CA ALA A 264 33.62 -32.62 -65.31
C ALA A 264 32.91 -33.02 -64.00
N GLN A 265 33.28 -34.16 -63.41
CA GLN A 265 32.73 -34.61 -62.14
C GLN A 265 33.11 -33.68 -60.97
N MET A 266 34.34 -33.14 -60.94
CA MET A 266 34.71 -32.12 -59.95
C MET A 266 33.86 -30.84 -60.08
N LEU A 267 33.66 -30.35 -61.31
CA LEU A 267 32.84 -29.16 -61.55
C LEU A 267 31.36 -29.40 -61.19
N LEU A 268 30.81 -30.57 -61.50
CA LEU A 268 29.45 -30.95 -61.09
C LEU A 268 29.31 -31.02 -59.57
N ASN A 269 30.31 -31.58 -58.87
CA ASN A 269 30.31 -31.63 -57.41
C ASN A 269 30.41 -30.22 -56.79
N GLU A 270 31.23 -29.33 -57.37
CA GLU A 270 31.32 -27.93 -56.93
C GLU A 270 30.02 -27.17 -57.16
N GLN A 271 29.37 -27.32 -58.33
CA GLN A 271 28.06 -26.72 -58.61
C GLN A 271 26.96 -27.26 -57.67
N ALA A 272 26.96 -28.57 -57.39
CA ALA A 272 26.03 -29.17 -56.43
C ALA A 272 26.25 -28.61 -55.00
N GLN A 273 27.50 -28.42 -54.58
CA GLN A 273 27.83 -27.81 -53.29
C GLN A 273 27.42 -26.33 -53.22
N GLN A 274 27.63 -25.56 -54.30
CA GLN A 274 27.19 -24.16 -54.40
C GLN A 274 25.66 -24.04 -54.34
N LEU A 275 24.93 -24.95 -54.99
CA LEU A 275 23.46 -25.03 -54.92
C LEU A 275 22.96 -25.40 -53.51
N GLN A 276 23.62 -26.34 -52.82
CA GLN A 276 23.29 -26.68 -51.43
C GLN A 276 23.51 -25.50 -50.48
N GLU A 277 24.63 -24.79 -50.60
CA GLU A 277 24.92 -23.57 -49.82
C GLU A 277 23.92 -22.44 -50.09
N LEU A 278 23.53 -22.22 -51.35
CA LEU A 278 22.49 -21.26 -51.71
C LEU A 278 21.13 -21.63 -51.12
N ASN A 279 20.76 -22.91 -51.18
CA ASN A 279 19.50 -23.40 -50.61
C ASN A 279 19.48 -23.25 -49.07
N TYR A 280 20.57 -23.58 -48.39
CA TYR A 280 20.72 -23.38 -46.95
C TYR A 280 20.60 -21.89 -46.56
N ARG A 281 21.22 -20.98 -47.32
CA ARG A 281 21.08 -19.53 -47.09
C ARG A 281 19.66 -19.02 -47.31
N LEU A 282 18.95 -19.57 -48.30
CA LEU A 282 17.56 -19.22 -48.59
C LEU A 282 16.62 -19.73 -47.51
N GLU A 283 16.82 -20.96 -47.02
CA GLU A 283 16.08 -21.52 -45.89
C GLU A 283 16.32 -20.71 -44.61
N LEU A 284 17.58 -20.34 -44.32
CA LEU A 284 17.92 -19.47 -43.21
C LEU A 284 17.22 -18.10 -43.32
N HIS A 285 17.29 -17.43 -44.48
CA HIS A 285 16.61 -16.15 -44.70
C HIS A 285 15.08 -16.26 -44.56
N SER A 286 14.49 -17.35 -45.08
CA SER A 286 13.06 -17.64 -44.93
C SER A 286 12.66 -17.82 -43.47
N SER A 287 13.48 -18.53 -42.67
CA SER A 287 13.23 -18.68 -41.23
C SER A 287 13.36 -17.35 -40.46
N GLU A 288 14.39 -16.55 -40.74
CA GLU A 288 14.52 -15.22 -40.16
C GLU A 288 13.36 -14.28 -40.55
N GLU A 289 12.85 -14.38 -41.78
CA GLU A 289 11.71 -13.60 -42.25
C GLU A 289 10.40 -14.02 -41.55
N ALA A 290 10.21 -15.32 -41.32
CA ALA A 290 9.11 -15.83 -40.50
C ALA A 290 9.18 -15.30 -39.05
N ASP A 291 10.35 -15.35 -38.41
CA ASP A 291 10.55 -14.83 -37.05
C ASP A 291 10.31 -13.31 -36.95
N LYS A 292 10.79 -12.55 -37.95
CA LYS A 292 10.55 -11.10 -38.07
C LYS A 292 9.05 -10.80 -38.23
N ASN A 293 8.35 -11.58 -39.07
CA ASN A 293 6.90 -11.44 -39.29
C ASN A 293 6.09 -11.83 -38.04
N GLN A 294 6.48 -12.87 -37.30
CA GLN A 294 5.87 -13.19 -36.01
C GLN A 294 6.06 -12.05 -35.00
N THR A 295 7.29 -11.55 -34.85
CA THR A 295 7.61 -10.44 -33.93
C THR A 295 6.83 -9.17 -34.30
N LEU A 296 6.69 -8.87 -35.59
CA LEU A 296 5.85 -7.78 -36.09
C LEU A 296 4.37 -7.99 -35.73
N GLY A 297 3.86 -9.21 -35.91
CA GLY A 297 2.49 -9.58 -35.56
C GLY A 297 2.19 -9.43 -34.06
N GLU A 298 3.12 -9.84 -33.20
CA GLU A 298 3.05 -9.66 -31.75
C GLU A 298 3.06 -8.17 -31.37
N ALA A 299 3.94 -7.37 -31.97
CA ALA A 299 4.00 -5.93 -31.75
C ALA A 299 2.71 -5.20 -32.21
N VAL A 300 2.16 -5.58 -33.38
CA VAL A 300 0.88 -5.05 -33.89
C VAL A 300 -0.27 -5.44 -32.97
N LYS A 301 -0.29 -6.68 -32.45
CA LYS A 301 -1.28 -7.13 -31.47
C LYS A 301 -1.19 -6.31 -30.18
N SER A 302 -0.01 -6.17 -29.57
CA SER A 302 0.19 -5.34 -28.37
C SER A 302 -0.21 -3.88 -28.59
N LEU A 303 0.09 -3.31 -29.76
CA LEU A 303 -0.34 -1.95 -30.12
C LEU A 303 -1.87 -1.85 -30.23
N SER A 304 -2.53 -2.87 -30.77
CA SER A 304 -4.00 -2.93 -30.86
C SER A 304 -4.65 -3.01 -29.46
N GLU A 305 -4.07 -3.79 -28.55
CA GLU A 305 -4.52 -3.91 -27.16
C GLU A 305 -4.35 -2.59 -26.39
N ALA A 306 -3.19 -1.95 -26.52
CA ALA A 306 -2.92 -0.62 -25.94
C ALA A 306 -3.87 0.46 -26.48
N LYS A 307 -4.16 0.44 -27.80
CA LYS A 307 -5.12 1.35 -28.44
C LYS A 307 -6.55 1.13 -27.93
N MET A 308 -6.95 -0.13 -27.68
CA MET A 308 -8.25 -0.45 -27.09
C MET A 308 -8.35 -0.02 -25.63
N GLU A 309 -7.28 -0.18 -24.84
CA GLU A 309 -7.27 0.28 -23.45
C GLU A 309 -7.29 1.80 -23.35
N LEU A 310 -6.55 2.51 -24.21
CA LEU A 310 -6.64 3.98 -24.31
C LEU A 310 -8.08 4.44 -24.58
N ARG A 311 -8.82 3.75 -25.46
CA ARG A 311 -10.24 4.03 -25.73
C ARG A 311 -11.13 3.82 -24.50
N ARG A 312 -10.87 2.80 -23.68
CA ARG A 312 -11.59 2.59 -22.40
C ARG A 312 -11.28 3.70 -21.40
N LYS A 313 -10.00 4.04 -21.20
CA LYS A 313 -9.58 5.13 -20.28
C LYS A 313 -10.19 6.46 -20.69
N ASP A 314 -10.22 6.78 -21.98
CA ASP A 314 -10.84 7.98 -22.52
C ASP A 314 -12.37 8.02 -22.27
N GLN A 315 -13.08 6.89 -22.39
CA GLN A 315 -14.50 6.80 -22.00
C GLN A 315 -14.70 7.04 -20.49
N SER A 316 -13.87 6.43 -19.63
CA SER A 316 -13.92 6.65 -18.18
C SER A 316 -13.61 8.11 -17.80
N LEU A 317 -12.65 8.75 -18.48
CA LEU A 317 -12.30 10.15 -18.29
C LEU A 317 -13.50 11.06 -18.64
N ARG A 318 -14.16 10.82 -19.78
CA ARG A 318 -15.38 11.55 -20.16
C ARG A 318 -16.50 11.38 -19.13
N GLN A 319 -16.65 10.21 -18.51
CA GLN A 319 -17.63 10.00 -17.44
C GLN A 319 -17.24 10.77 -16.16
N LEU A 320 -15.99 10.66 -15.73
CA LEU A 320 -15.48 11.38 -14.56
C LEU A 320 -15.62 12.90 -14.74
N ASN A 321 -15.37 13.42 -15.94
CA ASN A 321 -15.53 14.85 -16.24
C ASN A 321 -16.98 15.32 -16.09
N ARG A 322 -17.98 14.49 -16.45
CA ARG A 322 -19.40 14.83 -16.20
C ARG A 322 -19.72 14.91 -14.70
N HIS A 323 -19.20 13.96 -13.92
CA HIS A 323 -19.37 13.98 -12.46
C HIS A 323 -18.68 15.19 -11.83
N LEU A 324 -17.50 15.58 -12.32
CA LEU A 324 -16.81 16.80 -11.90
C LEU A 324 -17.62 18.07 -12.23
N THR A 325 -18.12 18.21 -13.45
CA THR A 325 -18.95 19.37 -13.82
C THR A 325 -20.26 19.44 -13.02
N GLN A 326 -20.84 18.29 -12.64
CA GLN A 326 -22.01 18.24 -11.77
C GLN A 326 -21.65 18.73 -10.36
N LEU A 327 -20.57 18.23 -9.76
CA LEU A 327 -20.09 18.67 -8.45
C LEU A 327 -19.73 20.16 -8.42
N GLU A 328 -19.17 20.71 -9.49
CA GLU A 328 -18.90 22.16 -9.62
C GLU A 328 -20.19 22.99 -9.73
N GLN A 329 -21.26 22.45 -10.31
CA GLN A 329 -22.57 23.09 -10.35
C GLN A 329 -23.25 23.03 -8.98
N ASP A 330 -23.26 21.87 -8.33
CA ASP A 330 -23.83 21.68 -6.99
C ASP A 330 -23.09 22.52 -5.94
N LYS A 331 -21.76 22.64 -6.05
CA LYS A 331 -20.95 23.55 -5.24
C LYS A 331 -21.42 25.00 -5.39
N ARG A 332 -21.51 25.52 -6.63
CA ARG A 332 -21.93 26.91 -6.87
C ARG A 332 -23.33 27.19 -6.34
N ARG A 333 -24.27 26.27 -6.56
CA ARG A 333 -25.62 26.35 -6.00
C ARG A 333 -25.62 26.38 -4.46
N LEU A 334 -24.73 25.62 -3.82
CA LEU A 334 -24.59 25.64 -2.37
C LEU A 334 -23.96 26.95 -1.86
N GLU A 335 -22.99 27.50 -2.58
CA GLU A 335 -22.40 28.83 -2.29
C GLU A 335 -23.45 29.95 -2.40
N GLU A 336 -24.32 29.91 -3.42
CA GLU A 336 -25.47 30.82 -3.56
C GLU A 336 -26.46 30.67 -2.38
N ASN A 337 -26.89 29.44 -2.06
CA ASN A 337 -27.79 29.19 -0.91
C ASN A 337 -27.21 29.68 0.42
N ILE A 338 -25.89 29.56 0.63
CA ILE A 338 -25.21 30.06 1.83
C ILE A 338 -25.23 31.59 1.84
N HIS A 339 -24.96 32.24 0.70
CA HIS A 339 -25.01 33.70 0.59
C HIS A 339 -26.41 34.26 0.89
N ASP A 340 -27.46 33.62 0.37
CA ASP A 340 -28.84 34.00 0.64
C ASP A 340 -29.20 33.81 2.13
N ALA A 341 -28.77 32.70 2.75
CA ALA A 341 -28.97 32.45 4.17
C ALA A 341 -28.22 33.48 5.05
N GLU A 342 -26.97 33.83 4.71
CA GLU A 342 -26.23 34.91 5.37
C GLU A 342 -26.92 36.27 5.22
N SER A 343 -27.48 36.56 4.04
CA SER A 343 -28.24 37.78 3.78
C SER A 343 -29.48 37.86 4.66
N ALA A 344 -30.27 36.78 4.73
CA ALA A 344 -31.45 36.66 5.58
C ALA A 344 -31.11 36.81 7.07
N LEU A 345 -30.05 36.16 7.55
CA LEU A 345 -29.58 36.28 8.94
C LEU A 345 -29.10 37.71 9.25
N ARG A 346 -28.41 38.36 8.32
CA ARG A 346 -27.97 39.76 8.46
C ARG A 346 -29.14 40.74 8.51
N MET A 347 -30.21 40.50 7.75
CA MET A 347 -31.45 41.27 7.84
C MET A 347 -32.15 41.05 9.18
N ALA A 348 -32.36 39.79 9.59
CA ALA A 348 -32.98 39.48 10.89
C ALA A 348 -32.21 40.07 12.09
N ALA A 349 -30.88 40.16 12.01
CA ALA A 349 -30.05 40.83 13.01
C ALA A 349 -30.29 42.36 13.05
N LYS A 350 -30.40 43.02 11.88
CA LYS A 350 -30.77 44.44 11.79
C LYS A 350 -32.17 44.72 12.33
N ASP A 351 -33.13 43.84 12.04
CA ASP A 351 -34.51 44.00 12.52
C ASP A 351 -34.57 43.91 14.05
N LYS A 352 -33.85 42.96 14.66
CA LYS A 352 -33.66 42.88 16.12
C LYS A 352 -33.02 44.14 16.70
N GLU A 353 -31.98 44.68 16.06
CA GLU A 353 -31.33 45.92 16.48
C GLU A 353 -32.29 47.12 16.38
N CYS A 354 -33.09 47.22 15.32
CA CYS A 354 -34.12 48.24 15.15
C CYS A 354 -35.15 48.20 16.29
N VAL A 355 -35.66 47.00 16.61
CA VAL A 355 -36.58 46.76 17.73
C VAL A 355 -35.94 47.17 19.07
N ALA A 356 -34.70 46.78 19.34
CA ALA A 356 -33.97 47.15 20.55
C ALA A 356 -33.78 48.67 20.69
N ASN A 357 -33.46 49.35 19.58
CA ASN A 357 -33.30 50.80 19.53
C ASN A 357 -34.63 51.54 19.76
N HIS A 358 -35.73 51.04 19.18
CA HIS A 358 -37.07 51.59 19.41
C HIS A 358 -37.52 51.45 20.88
N MET A 359 -37.32 50.28 21.48
CA MET A 359 -37.62 50.04 22.90
C MET A 359 -36.79 50.94 23.81
N ARG A 360 -35.50 51.15 23.51
CA ARG A 360 -34.66 52.10 24.24
C ARG A 360 -35.12 53.56 24.05
N ALA A 361 -35.69 53.91 22.90
CA ALA A 361 -36.27 55.24 22.69
C ALA A 361 -37.52 55.45 23.56
N ILE A 362 -38.40 54.44 23.67
CA ILE A 362 -39.57 54.46 24.58
C ILE A 362 -39.11 54.49 26.04
N GLU A 363 -38.12 53.69 26.42
CA GLU A 363 -37.53 53.70 27.76
C GLU A 363 -37.04 55.11 28.14
N ASN A 364 -36.35 55.80 27.21
CA ASN A 364 -35.86 57.16 27.41
C ASN A 364 -36.99 58.21 27.50
N THR A 365 -38.12 58.05 26.80
CA THR A 365 -39.26 58.97 26.95
C THR A 365 -39.99 58.74 28.27
N LEU A 366 -40.15 57.49 28.71
CA LEU A 366 -40.69 57.14 30.02
C LEU A 366 -39.81 57.70 31.15
N HIS A 367 -38.49 57.59 31.05
CA HIS A 367 -37.54 58.25 31.97
C HIS A 367 -37.78 59.76 32.07
N LYS A 368 -37.92 60.46 30.93
CA LYS A 368 -38.22 61.91 30.92
C LYS A 368 -39.55 62.24 31.59
N VAL A 369 -40.59 61.43 31.38
CA VAL A 369 -41.90 61.61 32.04
C VAL A 369 -41.79 61.39 33.54
N ARG A 370 -41.10 60.33 34.00
CA ARG A 370 -40.80 60.09 35.43
C ARG A 370 -40.10 61.29 36.05
N ASP A 371 -39.08 61.81 35.39
CA ASP A 371 -38.25 62.90 35.90
C ASP A 371 -39.04 64.22 35.91
N GLN A 372 -39.89 64.49 34.91
CA GLN A 372 -40.82 65.62 34.92
C GLN A 372 -41.84 65.55 36.06
N ILE A 373 -42.45 64.37 36.30
CA ILE A 373 -43.36 64.18 37.43
C ILE A 373 -42.62 64.41 38.76
N SER A 374 -41.41 63.86 38.91
CA SER A 374 -40.56 64.03 40.10
C SER A 374 -40.12 65.48 40.34
N LEU A 375 -39.85 66.24 39.28
CA LEU A 375 -39.55 67.67 39.37
C LEU A 375 -40.79 68.49 39.75
N SER A 376 -41.95 68.19 39.16
CA SER A 376 -43.23 68.83 39.52
C SER A 376 -43.64 68.54 40.98
N TRP A 377 -43.27 67.37 41.50
CA TRP A 377 -43.43 66.96 42.89
C TRP A 377 -42.54 67.74 43.84
N SER A 378 -41.28 67.97 43.46
CA SER A 378 -40.27 68.61 44.31
C SER A 378 -40.59 70.06 44.71
N ALA A 379 -41.58 70.69 44.06
CA ALA A 379 -42.07 72.03 44.38
C ALA A 379 -43.32 72.05 45.29
N ALA A 380 -43.95 70.90 45.59
CA ALA A 380 -45.21 70.85 46.34
C ALA A 380 -45.30 69.62 47.27
N SER A 381 -45.46 69.88 48.57
CA SER A 381 -45.77 68.90 49.63
C SER A 381 -44.67 67.89 49.99
N ARG A 382 -43.95 68.19 51.08
CA ARG A 382 -43.08 67.23 51.78
C ARG A 382 -43.89 66.48 52.85
N ASN A 383 -44.58 65.41 52.47
CA ASN A 383 -45.22 64.48 53.41
C ASN A 383 -45.17 63.04 52.88
N ASP A 384 -44.64 62.12 53.69
CA ASP A 384 -44.49 60.70 53.33
C ASP A 384 -45.86 59.97 53.25
N PHE A 385 -46.13 59.34 52.12
CA PHE A 385 -47.15 58.29 52.01
C PHE A 385 -46.72 57.22 51.00
N THR A 386 -46.33 56.05 51.52
CA THR A 386 -46.00 54.86 50.73
C THR A 386 -47.26 54.09 50.34
N LEU A 387 -47.73 54.29 49.10
CA LEU A 387 -48.78 53.47 48.50
C LEU A 387 -48.15 52.31 47.73
N GLN A 388 -48.21 51.09 48.30
CA GLN A 388 -47.83 49.89 47.56
C GLN A 388 -48.97 49.49 46.63
N LEU A 389 -48.81 49.79 45.33
CA LEU A 389 -49.56 49.13 44.26
C LEU A 389 -48.96 47.74 43.94
N PRO A 390 -49.68 46.87 43.21
CA PRO A 390 -49.25 45.50 42.93
C PRO A 390 -47.83 45.42 42.35
N LYS A 391 -46.94 44.75 43.10
CA LYS A 391 -45.63 44.33 42.60
C LYS A 391 -45.85 43.23 41.57
N LEU A 392 -45.83 43.59 40.29
CA LEU A 392 -45.62 42.60 39.23
C LEU A 392 -44.24 41.98 39.47
N HIS A 393 -44.22 40.70 39.83
CA HIS A 393 -42.98 39.94 40.00
C HIS A 393 -42.26 39.88 38.66
N LEU A 394 -41.18 40.67 38.53
CA LEU A 394 -40.34 40.73 37.32
C LEU A 394 -39.49 39.46 37.14
N GLU A 395 -39.62 38.50 38.06
CA GLU A 395 -38.90 37.23 38.12
C GLU A 395 -39.26 36.26 36.98
N THR A 396 -40.43 36.41 36.35
CA THR A 396 -40.84 35.56 35.21
C THR A 396 -39.92 35.70 33.99
N PHE A 397 -39.17 36.81 33.88
CA PHE A 397 -38.15 37.01 32.82
C PHE A 397 -36.74 36.57 33.25
N ALA A 398 -36.55 36.14 34.49
CA ALA A 398 -35.26 35.74 35.06
C ALA A 398 -35.05 34.21 35.09
N MET A 399 -35.95 33.42 34.50
CA MET A 399 -35.84 31.96 34.50
C MET A 399 -34.86 31.45 33.44
N GLU A 400 -33.60 31.37 33.87
CA GLU A 400 -32.70 30.22 33.65
C GLU A 400 -32.55 29.66 32.21
N GLY A 401 -31.50 30.10 31.51
CA GLY A 401 -30.92 29.37 30.36
C GLY A 401 -30.52 30.23 29.17
N LEU A 402 -31.25 31.31 28.89
CA LEU A 402 -30.98 32.22 27.78
C LEU A 402 -30.57 33.60 28.31
N LYS A 403 -29.31 33.99 28.08
CA LYS A 403 -28.94 35.41 28.05
C LYS A 403 -29.67 36.04 26.86
N GLY A 404 -30.79 36.70 27.12
CA GLY A 404 -31.61 37.33 26.09
C GLY A 404 -30.81 38.30 25.23
N GLY A 405 -31.15 38.38 23.94
CA GLY A 405 -30.50 39.32 23.02
C GLY A 405 -30.74 40.79 23.42
N PRO A 406 -30.02 41.75 22.80
CA PRO A 406 -30.17 43.18 23.10
C PRO A 406 -31.62 43.68 23.04
N GLU A 407 -32.45 43.08 22.18
CA GLU A 407 -33.88 43.34 22.07
C GLU A 407 -34.66 42.92 23.32
N VAL A 408 -34.34 41.77 23.93
CA VAL A 408 -35.00 41.27 25.15
C VAL A 408 -34.57 42.11 26.35
N VAL A 409 -33.30 42.50 26.41
CA VAL A 409 -32.79 43.41 27.46
C VAL A 409 -33.46 44.78 27.36
N ALA A 410 -33.65 45.31 26.14
CA ALA A 410 -34.36 46.57 25.92
C ALA A 410 -35.86 46.48 26.26
N CYS A 411 -36.55 45.37 25.92
CA CYS A 411 -37.91 45.09 26.40
C CYS A 411 -38.00 45.20 27.92
N GLN A 412 -37.11 44.50 28.63
CA GLN A 412 -37.15 44.39 30.09
C GLN A 412 -36.91 45.74 30.77
N ALA A 413 -35.97 46.54 30.25
CA ALA A 413 -35.68 47.87 30.76
C ALA A 413 -36.82 48.87 30.51
N MET A 414 -37.43 48.83 29.31
CA MET A 414 -38.62 49.61 28.96
C MET A 414 -39.82 49.27 29.87
N ILE A 415 -40.11 47.98 30.08
CA ILE A 415 -41.20 47.51 30.96
C ILE A 415 -40.98 47.99 32.40
N LYS A 416 -39.75 47.89 32.91
CA LYS A 416 -39.41 48.39 34.25
C LYS A 416 -39.67 49.89 34.36
N SER A 417 -39.19 50.68 33.40
CA SER A 417 -39.38 52.14 33.36
C SER A 417 -40.85 52.54 33.27
N PHE A 418 -41.67 51.78 32.53
CA PHE A 418 -43.12 51.98 32.48
C PHE A 418 -43.76 51.74 33.85
N MET A 419 -43.38 50.66 34.54
CA MET A 419 -43.89 50.35 35.88
C MET A 419 -43.49 51.44 36.91
N ASP A 420 -42.27 51.95 36.84
CA ASP A 420 -41.79 53.04 37.70
C ASP A 420 -42.62 54.33 37.47
N VAL A 421 -42.88 54.71 36.21
CA VAL A 421 -43.75 55.84 35.85
C VAL A 421 -45.19 55.62 36.34
N TYR A 422 -45.73 54.42 36.12
CA TYR A 422 -47.11 54.07 36.49
C TYR A 422 -47.32 54.12 38.01
N GLN A 423 -46.37 53.60 38.79
CA GLN A 423 -46.41 53.68 40.26
C GLN A 423 -46.32 55.14 40.72
N LEU A 424 -45.39 55.93 40.18
CA LEU A 424 -45.23 57.35 40.52
C LEU A 424 -46.49 58.18 40.18
N ALA A 425 -47.09 57.96 39.01
CA ALA A 425 -48.33 58.60 38.61
C ALA A 425 -49.51 58.20 39.53
N SER A 426 -49.61 56.92 39.90
CA SER A 426 -50.63 56.42 40.84
C SER A 426 -50.48 57.06 42.22
N THR A 427 -49.26 57.17 42.74
CA THR A 427 -49.01 57.91 44.00
C THR A 427 -49.38 59.39 43.85
N ARG A 428 -49.06 60.04 42.72
CA ARG A 428 -49.44 61.44 42.49
C ARG A 428 -50.96 61.63 42.51
N ILE A 429 -51.72 60.79 41.82
CA ILE A 429 -53.19 60.85 41.77
C ILE A 429 -53.77 60.78 43.20
N THR A 430 -53.41 59.74 43.97
CA THR A 430 -53.94 59.58 45.34
C THR A 430 -53.57 60.70 46.31
N THR A 431 -52.44 61.39 46.10
CA THR A 431 -52.08 62.57 46.90
C THR A 431 -52.85 63.82 46.48
N LEU A 432 -53.09 64.02 45.18
CA LEU A 432 -53.99 65.07 44.69
C LEU A 432 -55.44 64.85 45.14
N GLU A 433 -55.90 63.60 45.25
CA GLU A 433 -57.20 63.25 45.83
C GLU A 433 -57.29 63.61 47.32
N LYS A 434 -56.21 63.39 48.09
CA LYS A 434 -56.10 63.84 49.50
C LYS A 434 -56.07 65.36 49.62
N GLU A 435 -55.31 66.05 48.77
CA GLU A 435 -55.28 67.53 48.73
C GLU A 435 -56.66 68.09 48.35
N MET A 436 -57.33 67.52 47.35
CA MET A 436 -58.68 67.91 46.95
C MET A 436 -59.73 67.64 48.03
N THR A 437 -59.67 66.51 48.74
CA THR A 437 -60.61 66.25 49.85
C THR A 437 -60.33 67.15 51.05
N SER A 438 -59.06 67.46 51.34
CA SER A 438 -58.67 68.49 52.32
C SER A 438 -59.21 69.87 51.94
N HIS A 439 -59.02 70.31 50.69
CA HIS A 439 -59.58 71.58 50.21
C HIS A 439 -61.11 71.61 50.27
N ARG A 440 -61.80 70.51 49.92
CA ARG A 440 -63.27 70.40 50.09
C ARG A 440 -63.68 70.53 51.57
N SER A 441 -62.93 69.91 52.49
CA SER A 441 -63.16 70.04 53.93
C SER A 441 -62.94 71.48 54.42
N HIS A 442 -61.85 72.14 54.01
CA HIS A 442 -61.57 73.53 54.33
C HIS A 442 -62.63 74.49 53.76
N ILE A 443 -63.10 74.27 52.53
CA ILE A 443 -64.21 75.02 51.93
C ILE A 443 -65.52 74.77 52.69
N ALA A 444 -65.78 73.56 53.16
CA ALA A 444 -66.94 73.26 54.00
C ALA A 444 -66.87 73.95 55.38
N ALA A 445 -65.68 73.98 55.99
CA ALA A 445 -65.42 74.71 57.24
C ALA A 445 -65.64 76.22 57.05
N LEU A 446 -65.05 76.84 56.02
CA LEU A 446 -65.28 78.25 55.66
C LEU A 446 -66.76 78.56 55.43
N LYS A 447 -67.50 77.69 54.73
CA LYS A 447 -68.95 77.83 54.53
C LYS A 447 -69.73 77.74 55.85
N SER A 448 -69.33 76.85 56.76
CA SER A 448 -69.93 76.71 58.09
C SER A 448 -69.65 77.93 58.98
N GLU A 449 -68.43 78.44 58.98
CA GLU A 449 -68.05 79.67 59.70
C GLU A 449 -68.78 80.90 59.15
N LEU A 450 -68.86 81.05 57.82
CA LEU A 450 -69.64 82.12 57.18
C LEU A 450 -71.13 82.02 57.53
N HIS A 451 -71.73 80.83 57.48
CA HIS A 451 -73.12 80.63 57.88
C HIS A 451 -73.33 80.96 59.37
N THR A 452 -72.38 80.57 60.23
CA THR A 452 -72.39 80.90 61.66
C THR A 452 -72.24 82.40 61.90
N ALA A 453 -71.43 83.10 61.10
CA ALA A 453 -71.29 84.56 61.15
C ALA A 453 -72.60 85.26 60.73
N CYS A 454 -73.22 84.84 59.63
CA CYS A 454 -74.53 85.34 59.20
C CYS A 454 -75.64 85.05 60.25
N LEU A 455 -75.57 83.93 60.99
CA LEU A 455 -76.49 83.66 62.08
C LEU A 455 -76.24 84.56 63.30
N ARG A 456 -74.99 84.89 63.63
CA ARG A 456 -74.66 85.89 64.68
C ARG A 456 -75.12 87.30 64.29
N GLU A 457 -74.98 87.66 63.02
CA GLU A 457 -75.45 88.94 62.48
C GLU A 457 -76.98 89.04 62.51
N ASN A 458 -77.70 87.99 62.06
CA ASN A 458 -79.16 87.94 62.18
C ASN A 458 -79.63 87.95 63.65
N ALA A 459 -78.92 87.29 64.57
CA ALA A 459 -79.22 87.37 66.01
C ALA A 459 -78.99 88.79 66.57
N SER A 460 -78.00 89.54 66.04
CA SER A 460 -77.78 90.94 66.42
C SER A 460 -78.89 91.89 65.90
N LEU A 461 -79.54 91.53 64.78
CA LEU A 461 -80.66 92.28 64.21
C LEU A 461 -82.02 91.95 64.86
N GLN A 462 -82.17 90.82 65.55
CA GLN A 462 -83.42 90.43 66.23
C GLN A 462 -83.55 90.91 67.69
N SER A 463 -82.56 91.65 68.22
CA SER A 463 -82.56 92.13 69.61
C SER A 463 -83.10 93.56 69.81
N ILE A 464 -83.51 94.27 68.75
CA ILE A 464 -84.08 95.63 68.82
C ILE A 464 -85.28 95.73 67.86
N GLY A 465 -86.50 95.93 68.40
CA GLY A 465 -87.69 96.31 67.63
C GLY A 465 -88.92 95.40 67.78
N SER A 466 -89.60 95.49 68.93
CA SER A 466 -90.91 94.88 69.13
C SER A 466 -92.05 95.86 68.76
N ARG A 467 -92.87 95.52 67.75
CA ARG A 467 -94.35 95.64 67.78
C ARG A 467 -95.05 95.17 66.50
N ASP A 468 -95.97 94.22 66.67
CA ASP A 468 -97.32 94.03 66.07
C ASP A 468 -97.64 94.71 64.70
N HIS A 469 -98.22 94.02 63.71
CA HIS A 469 -99.60 93.51 63.81
C HIS A 469 -99.99 92.41 62.78
N SER A 470 -100.82 91.46 63.26
CA SER A 470 -101.92 90.73 62.61
C SER A 470 -101.71 89.80 61.38
N ASN A 471 -101.82 88.49 61.66
CA ASN A 471 -102.82 87.53 61.15
C ASN A 471 -103.29 87.60 59.67
N LEU A 472 -103.15 86.48 58.92
CA LEU A 472 -104.28 85.63 58.47
C LEU A 472 -103.83 84.36 57.71
N SER A 473 -104.76 83.43 57.49
CA SER A 473 -104.53 82.01 57.20
C SER A 473 -104.48 81.60 55.71
N ILE A 474 -103.69 80.57 55.39
CA ILE A 474 -104.02 79.32 54.63
C ILE A 474 -105.15 79.45 53.57
N PRO A 475 -104.93 79.14 52.27
CA PRO A 475 -104.98 77.72 51.84
C PRO A 475 -104.22 77.27 50.57
N SER A 476 -104.17 75.95 50.41
CA SER A 476 -103.57 75.14 49.33
C SER A 476 -104.23 75.27 47.94
N ARG A 477 -103.43 75.12 46.87
CA ARG A 477 -103.79 74.25 45.71
C ARG A 477 -102.59 73.90 44.81
N ALA A 478 -102.61 72.69 44.25
CA ALA A 478 -101.91 72.28 43.03
C ALA A 478 -102.90 72.30 41.82
N PRO A 479 -102.64 71.79 40.60
CA PRO A 479 -101.37 71.34 39.96
C PRO A 479 -101.16 71.84 38.49
N LEU A 480 -99.92 71.76 37.94
CA LEU A 480 -99.52 71.51 36.51
C LEU A 480 -100.17 72.35 35.35
N PRO A 481 -99.80 72.21 34.05
CA PRO A 481 -98.70 71.49 33.38
C PRO A 481 -97.79 72.38 32.47
N ALA A 482 -96.87 71.74 31.73
CA ALA A 482 -96.34 72.04 30.36
C ALA A 482 -95.99 73.50 29.93
N ASP A 483 -94.97 73.76 29.11
CA ASP A 483 -94.55 72.98 27.95
C ASP A 483 -93.07 73.26 27.49
N THR A 484 -92.54 72.36 26.66
CA THR A 484 -91.41 72.47 25.69
C THR A 484 -90.33 73.57 25.86
N THR A 485 -89.04 73.23 25.82
CA THR A 485 -88.31 72.95 24.56
C THR A 485 -86.93 72.32 24.82
N GLY A 486 -86.46 71.43 23.93
CA GLY A 486 -85.02 71.20 23.72
C GLY A 486 -84.41 69.90 24.27
N ILE A 487 -84.70 68.78 23.61
CA ILE A 487 -83.93 67.54 23.76
C ILE A 487 -82.52 67.75 23.18
N GLY A 488 -81.50 67.41 23.96
CA GLY A 488 -80.12 67.25 23.51
C GLY A 488 -79.60 65.90 23.97
N ASP A 489 -79.71 64.89 23.11
CA ASP A 489 -79.44 63.50 23.49
C ASP A 489 -77.97 63.27 23.86
N PHE A 490 -77.76 62.63 25.02
CA PHE A 490 -76.49 62.00 25.35
C PHE A 490 -76.30 60.74 24.48
N LEU A 491 -75.60 60.90 23.36
CA LEU A 491 -75.07 59.77 22.60
C LEU A 491 -73.96 59.06 23.41
N PRO A 492 -74.03 57.73 23.61
CA PRO A 492 -72.91 56.97 24.17
C PRO A 492 -71.67 57.11 23.28
N LEU A 493 -70.49 57.20 23.93
CA LEU A 493 -69.20 57.30 23.25
C LEU A 493 -69.02 56.13 22.27
N LYS A 494 -68.99 56.46 20.97
CA LYS A 494 -68.65 55.51 19.92
C LYS A 494 -67.15 55.24 20.01
N ALA A 495 -66.75 54.00 20.26
CA ALA A 495 -65.35 53.63 20.32
C ALA A 495 -64.66 53.99 18.99
N GLU A 496 -63.62 54.82 19.05
CA GLU A 496 -62.72 55.02 17.93
C GLU A 496 -61.94 53.72 17.70
N LEU A 497 -62.03 53.20 16.47
CA LEU A 497 -61.19 52.09 16.03
C LEU A 497 -59.80 52.64 15.72
N ASP A 498 -58.80 52.19 16.48
CA ASP A 498 -57.39 52.46 16.20
C ASP A 498 -57.04 52.13 14.75
N THR A 499 -56.76 53.16 13.95
CA THR A 499 -56.24 53.04 12.58
C THR A 499 -54.75 52.71 12.56
N THR A 500 -54.34 51.63 13.24
CA THR A 500 -52.96 51.12 13.18
C THR A 500 -52.87 49.58 13.17
N TYR A 501 -53.69 48.88 12.37
CA TYR A 501 -53.49 47.43 12.15
C TYR A 501 -53.92 46.90 10.76
N THR A 502 -53.49 47.56 9.69
CA THR A 502 -53.64 47.04 8.30
C THR A 502 -52.39 47.27 7.46
N PHE A 503 -51.26 46.64 7.83
CA PHE A 503 -50.12 46.47 6.92
C PHE A 503 -49.29 45.21 7.23
N LEU A 504 -49.93 44.04 7.24
CA LEU A 504 -49.25 42.71 7.21
C LEU A 504 -50.24 41.58 6.89
N LYS A 505 -51.04 41.71 5.81
CA LYS A 505 -51.92 40.63 5.34
C LYS A 505 -52.01 40.54 3.81
N GLU A 506 -50.88 40.73 3.12
CA GLU A 506 -50.80 40.63 1.66
C GLU A 506 -49.45 40.08 1.20
N THR A 507 -49.07 38.87 1.64
CA THR A 507 -47.96 38.10 1.01
C THR A 507 -48.00 36.58 1.25
N PHE A 508 -49.08 36.01 1.79
CA PHE A 508 -49.23 34.57 2.03
C PHE A 508 -50.40 33.94 1.25
N ILE A 509 -50.41 34.13 -0.07
CA ILE A 509 -51.15 33.29 -1.01
C ILE A 509 -50.28 33.07 -2.26
N ASN A 510 -49.57 31.93 -2.33
CA ASN A 510 -49.33 31.13 -3.55
C ASN A 510 -48.20 30.11 -3.36
N THR A 511 -48.50 28.95 -2.77
CA THR A 511 -48.15 27.65 -3.39
C THR A 511 -48.94 26.51 -2.73
N VAL A 512 -49.83 25.89 -3.50
CA VAL A 512 -50.54 24.66 -3.14
C VAL A 512 -49.65 23.46 -3.50
N PRO A 513 -49.61 22.37 -2.70
CA PRO A 513 -48.70 21.26 -2.93
C PRO A 513 -49.21 20.29 -4.00
N HIS A 514 -48.31 19.79 -4.85
CA HIS A 514 -48.58 18.62 -5.69
C HIS A 514 -47.71 17.44 -5.28
N ALA A 515 -48.39 16.36 -4.87
CA ALA A 515 -47.78 15.06 -4.62
C ALA A 515 -47.78 14.20 -5.89
N LEU A 516 -46.73 13.38 -6.00
CA LEU A 516 -46.70 12.01 -6.56
C LEU A 516 -47.73 11.64 -7.64
N THR A 517 -47.24 11.39 -8.87
CA THR A 517 -47.65 10.22 -9.64
C THR A 517 -46.46 9.60 -10.36
N SER A 518 -46.42 8.26 -10.37
CA SER A 518 -45.58 7.47 -11.28
C SER A 518 -46.46 6.93 -12.41
N SER A 519 -45.90 6.79 -13.61
CA SER A 519 -46.41 5.82 -14.59
C SER A 519 -45.40 5.53 -15.69
N HIS A 520 -45.43 4.28 -16.16
CA HIS A 520 -44.60 3.75 -17.23
C HIS A 520 -45.15 4.14 -18.61
N SER A 521 -44.28 4.27 -19.61
CA SER A 521 -44.53 3.71 -20.96
C SER A 521 -43.27 3.75 -21.84
N SER A 522 -43.09 2.70 -22.64
CA SER A 522 -42.06 2.59 -23.68
C SER A 522 -42.39 3.45 -24.91
N PRO A 523 -41.48 3.54 -25.87
CA PRO A 523 -41.89 3.04 -27.19
C PRO A 523 -40.91 2.05 -27.83
N VAL A 524 -41.47 1.19 -28.68
CA VAL A 524 -40.78 0.25 -29.56
C VAL A 524 -40.68 0.87 -30.95
N THR A 525 -39.51 0.77 -31.59
CA THR A 525 -39.40 0.78 -33.06
C THR A 525 -38.26 -0.15 -33.49
N MET A 526 -38.51 -0.94 -34.54
CA MET A 526 -37.62 -2.02 -35.02
C MET A 526 -36.75 -1.59 -36.22
N SER A 527 -35.90 -2.56 -36.64
CA SER A 527 -35.12 -2.66 -37.89
C SER A 527 -33.77 -1.94 -37.92
N ALA A 528 -32.65 -2.58 -38.30
CA ALA A 528 -32.41 -4.01 -38.52
C ALA A 528 -30.91 -4.37 -38.47
N ASN A 529 -30.57 -5.62 -38.07
CA ASN A 529 -29.64 -6.47 -38.83
C ASN A 529 -29.57 -7.91 -38.27
N ALA A 530 -29.81 -8.89 -39.14
CA ALA A 530 -29.52 -10.28 -38.85
C ALA A 530 -28.07 -10.60 -39.24
N ASN A 531 -27.38 -11.41 -38.45
CA ASN A 531 -26.33 -12.29 -38.96
C ASN A 531 -26.27 -13.55 -38.08
N ARG A 532 -26.35 -14.72 -38.74
CA ARG A 532 -26.24 -16.04 -38.10
C ARG A 532 -24.79 -16.35 -37.72
N PRO A 533 -24.57 -17.25 -36.76
CA PRO A 533 -23.26 -17.86 -36.55
C PRO A 533 -23.03 -18.99 -37.58
N THR A 534 -21.78 -19.22 -37.95
CA THR A 534 -21.36 -20.44 -38.67
C THR A 534 -20.18 -21.06 -37.92
N GLN A 535 -20.37 -22.29 -37.45
CA GLN A 535 -19.30 -23.16 -36.98
C GLN A 535 -18.62 -23.87 -38.16
N ILE A 536 -17.31 -24.06 -38.05
CA ILE A 536 -16.53 -25.29 -38.31
C ILE A 536 -16.80 -26.04 -39.64
N GLY A 537 -15.74 -26.21 -40.44
CA GLY A 537 -15.68 -27.30 -41.43
C GLY A 537 -14.47 -27.24 -42.36
N LEU A 538 -13.49 -28.14 -42.11
CA LEU A 538 -12.25 -28.42 -42.86
C LEU A 538 -11.11 -27.38 -42.71
#